data_AF-A0A381I8Q2-F1
#
_entry.id   AF-A0A381I8Q2-F1
#
_cell.length_a   1.000
_cell.length_b   1.000
_cell.length_c   1.000
_cell.angle_alpha   90.00
_cell.angle_beta   90.00
_cell.angle_gamma   90.00
#
_symmetry.space_group_name_H-M   'P 1'
#
loop_
_entity.id
_entity.type
_entity.pdbx_description
1 polymer ?
#
loop_
_entity_poly.entity_id
_entity_poly.type
_entity_poly.pdbx_seq_one_letter_code
_entity_poly.pdbx_strand_id
1 'polypeptide(L)'
;MSTENIKDYSDLVGKEVGCTGKGLTPDITIKSLLLQKDINYSDIKFNYVSSASELVPLLATGKVKTGIVPEPALSALMSKNPDIKIIKSLNDSWKEVSGSKDGYPQSTLIVKSEFLRDNKDFVDSFVGQLSNSIDWANKNPEELGAYSEKIKISTESKIIGKSLERANLKYIPVKDMIKDYKNYYEKLANFDDKTLGGKVPDEAIYFVEK
;
A
#
# COMPACT_ATOMS: atom_id res chain seq x y z
N MET A 1 9.86 -2.80 -7.83
CA MET A 1 10.72 -2.11 -8.82
C MET A 1 12.08 -2.80 -8.84
N SER A 2 12.87 -2.64 -9.91
CA SER A 2 14.24 -3.14 -9.98
C SER A 2 15.07 -2.42 -11.04
N THR A 3 16.40 -2.43 -10.88
CA THR A 3 17.37 -2.10 -11.93
C THR A 3 17.78 -3.33 -12.75
N GLU A 4 17.34 -4.53 -12.36
CA GLU A 4 17.56 -5.76 -13.11
C GLU A 4 16.42 -6.04 -14.09
N ASN A 5 16.68 -6.92 -15.07
CA ASN A 5 15.66 -7.43 -15.96
C ASN A 5 14.84 -8.51 -15.24
N ILE A 6 13.72 -8.10 -14.63
CA ILE A 6 12.74 -8.96 -13.97
C ILE A 6 11.42 -8.76 -14.71
N LYS A 7 10.80 -9.86 -15.15
CA LYS A 7 9.53 -9.82 -15.90
C LYS A 7 8.35 -10.22 -15.02
N ASP A 8 8.54 -11.17 -14.11
CA ASP A 8 7.48 -11.63 -13.22
C ASP A 8 8.00 -12.05 -11.83
N TYR A 9 7.09 -12.42 -10.93
CA TYR A 9 7.41 -12.87 -9.57
C TYR A 9 8.34 -14.09 -9.52
N SER A 10 8.27 -14.99 -10.51
CA SER A 10 9.17 -16.16 -10.59
C SER A 10 10.64 -15.76 -10.72
N ASP A 11 10.93 -14.63 -11.37
CA ASP A 11 12.29 -14.12 -11.54
C ASP A 11 12.87 -13.56 -10.24
N LEU A 12 12.09 -13.48 -9.15
CA LEU A 12 12.56 -13.09 -7.83
C LEU A 12 13.26 -14.24 -7.07
N VAL A 13 13.04 -15.49 -7.48
CA VAL A 13 13.66 -16.67 -6.87
C VAL A 13 15.19 -16.56 -6.92
N GLY A 14 15.84 -16.78 -5.78
CA GLY A 14 17.29 -16.63 -5.61
C GLY A 14 17.78 -15.17 -5.54
N LYS A 15 16.89 -14.18 -5.66
CA LYS A 15 17.27 -12.76 -5.63
C LYS A 15 17.10 -12.14 -4.26
N GLU A 16 17.79 -11.01 -4.08
CA GLU A 16 17.60 -10.14 -2.93
C GLU A 16 16.53 -9.07 -3.23
N VAL A 17 15.53 -8.97 -2.35
CA VAL A 17 14.44 -8.00 -2.44
C VAL A 17 14.41 -7.14 -1.17
N GLY A 18 14.68 -5.85 -1.33
CA GLY A 18 14.54 -4.87 -0.26
C GLY A 18 13.07 -4.65 0.10
N CYS A 19 12.75 -4.71 1.39
CA CYS A 19 11.38 -4.57 1.88
C CYS A 19 11.37 -3.81 3.21
N THR A 20 10.35 -2.99 3.44
CA THR A 20 10.09 -2.37 4.75
C THR A 20 8.99 -3.11 5.48
N GLY A 21 8.97 -3.00 6.81
CA GLY A 21 7.86 -3.52 7.62
C GLY A 21 7.78 -5.05 7.59
N LYS A 22 8.83 -5.73 8.08
CA LYS A 22 8.82 -7.18 8.31
C LYS A 22 7.62 -7.56 9.18
N GLY A 23 6.78 -8.48 8.69
CA GLY A 23 5.54 -8.86 9.37
C GLY A 23 4.44 -7.81 9.35
N LEU A 24 4.58 -6.73 8.57
CA LEU A 24 3.54 -5.73 8.32
C LEU A 24 3.01 -5.86 6.89
N THR A 25 2.06 -4.99 6.52
CA THR A 25 1.31 -5.07 5.26
C THR A 25 2.18 -5.30 4.02
N PRO A 26 3.29 -4.58 3.75
CA PRO A 26 4.08 -4.81 2.54
C PRO A 26 4.67 -6.22 2.45
N ASP A 27 5.19 -6.74 3.56
CA ASP A 27 5.78 -8.07 3.67
C ASP A 27 4.73 -9.19 3.58
N ILE A 28 3.62 -9.03 4.30
CA ILE A 28 2.54 -10.01 4.30
C ILE A 28 1.88 -10.08 2.92
N THR A 29 1.61 -8.92 2.29
CA THR A 29 0.98 -8.88 0.97
C THR A 29 1.86 -9.52 -0.10
N ILE A 30 3.16 -9.23 -0.16
CA ILE A 30 4.03 -9.88 -1.15
C ILE A 30 4.09 -11.39 -0.93
N LYS A 31 4.24 -11.86 0.31
CA LYS A 31 4.29 -13.31 0.60
C LYS A 31 2.99 -14.01 0.27
N SER A 32 1.84 -13.40 0.59
CA SER A 32 0.54 -13.93 0.21
C SER A 32 0.38 -14.02 -1.31
N LEU A 33 0.87 -13.03 -2.07
CA LEU A 33 0.82 -13.05 -3.54
C LEU A 33 1.73 -14.14 -4.13
N LEU A 34 2.91 -14.33 -3.55
CA LEU A 34 3.85 -15.37 -3.97
C LEU A 34 3.26 -16.76 -3.76
N LEU A 35 2.68 -17.03 -2.58
CA LEU A 35 2.04 -18.32 -2.30
C LEU A 35 0.88 -18.61 -3.26
N GLN A 36 0.05 -17.63 -3.57
CA GLN A 36 -1.07 -17.81 -4.51
C GLN A 36 -0.62 -17.99 -5.97
N LYS A 37 0.66 -17.76 -6.26
CA LYS A 37 1.31 -18.03 -7.54
C LYS A 37 2.20 -19.28 -7.49
N ASP A 38 2.05 -20.11 -6.45
CA ASP A 38 2.84 -21.32 -6.21
C ASP A 38 4.36 -21.07 -6.11
N ILE A 39 4.76 -19.87 -5.66
CA ILE A 39 6.16 -19.49 -5.43
C ILE A 39 6.43 -19.51 -3.92
N ASN A 40 7.41 -20.32 -3.50
CA ASN A 40 7.86 -20.34 -2.12
C ASN A 40 8.68 -19.08 -1.81
N TYR A 41 8.14 -18.19 -0.96
CA TYR A 41 8.83 -16.96 -0.57
C TYR A 41 10.16 -17.22 0.17
N SER A 42 10.40 -18.43 0.69
CA SER A 42 11.66 -18.82 1.35
C SER A 42 12.82 -18.90 0.36
N ASP A 43 12.53 -19.05 -0.94
CA ASP A 43 13.55 -19.06 -1.99
C ASP A 43 13.95 -17.63 -2.41
N ILE A 44 13.36 -16.60 -1.81
CA ILE A 44 13.65 -15.18 -2.04
C ILE A 44 14.30 -14.60 -0.80
N LYS A 45 15.43 -13.91 -0.96
CA LYS A 45 16.12 -13.25 0.16
C LYS A 45 15.51 -11.87 0.40
N PHE A 46 14.58 -11.77 1.33
CA PHE A 46 14.06 -10.47 1.77
C PHE A 46 15.07 -9.75 2.67
N ASN A 47 15.56 -8.60 2.21
CA ASN A 47 16.39 -7.70 3.00
C ASN A 47 15.50 -6.63 3.64
N TYR A 48 15.24 -6.79 4.93
CA TYR A 48 14.35 -5.91 5.67
C TYR A 48 15.09 -4.71 6.24
N VAL A 49 14.54 -3.52 5.99
CA VAL A 49 15.00 -2.27 6.60
C VAL A 49 13.86 -1.59 7.36
N SER A 50 14.20 -0.68 8.26
CA SER A 50 13.24 -0.15 9.23
C SER A 50 12.28 0.86 8.61
N SER A 51 12.67 1.51 7.52
CA SER A 51 11.89 2.57 6.88
C SER A 51 12.23 2.75 5.41
N ALA A 52 11.38 3.50 4.69
CA ALA A 52 11.67 3.89 3.31
C ALA A 52 12.93 4.78 3.21
N SER A 53 13.25 5.58 4.24
CA SER A 53 14.44 6.43 4.26
C SER A 53 15.75 5.64 4.32
N GLU A 54 15.71 4.41 4.85
CA GLU A 54 16.84 3.46 4.79
C GLU A 54 16.87 2.69 3.46
N LEU A 55 15.71 2.29 2.93
CA LEU A 55 15.62 1.49 1.70
C LEU A 55 16.07 2.27 0.46
N VAL A 56 15.66 3.54 0.37
CA VAL A 56 15.89 4.40 -0.79
C VAL A 56 17.39 4.54 -1.11
N PRO A 57 18.29 4.90 -0.18
CA PRO A 57 19.72 4.94 -0.46
C PRO A 57 20.33 3.61 -0.93
N LEU A 58 19.88 2.48 -0.40
CA LEU A 58 20.39 1.15 -0.80
C LEU A 58 20.03 0.81 -2.25
N LEU A 59 18.82 1.17 -2.67
CA LEU A 59 18.36 1.02 -4.05
C LEU A 59 19.04 2.01 -4.99
N ALA A 60 19.21 3.27 -4.55
CA ALA A 60 19.88 4.31 -5.34
C ALA A 60 21.35 4.00 -5.60
N THR A 61 22.05 3.40 -4.63
CA THR A 61 23.47 3.01 -4.74
C THR A 61 23.68 1.63 -5.39
N GLY A 62 22.60 0.91 -5.71
CA GLY A 62 22.66 -0.43 -6.29
C GLY A 62 23.13 -1.53 -5.33
N LYS A 63 23.29 -1.23 -4.03
CA LYS A 63 23.57 -2.24 -2.99
C LYS A 63 22.43 -3.25 -2.88
N VAL A 64 21.21 -2.78 -3.07
CA VAL A 64 20.02 -3.60 -3.33
C VAL A 64 19.51 -3.22 -4.71
N LYS A 65 19.18 -4.21 -5.55
CA LYS A 65 18.76 -3.94 -6.93
C LYS A 65 17.25 -4.01 -7.13
N THR A 66 16.55 -4.76 -6.29
CA THR A 66 15.11 -5.00 -6.37
C THR A 66 14.47 -4.62 -5.06
N GLY A 67 13.34 -3.91 -5.09
CA GLY A 67 12.67 -3.48 -3.88
C GLY A 67 11.17 -3.28 -4.02
N ILE A 68 10.49 -3.42 -2.88
CA ILE A 68 9.09 -3.03 -2.68
C ILE A 68 9.13 -1.64 -2.06
N VAL A 69 8.74 -0.64 -2.84
CA VAL A 69 8.85 0.77 -2.44
C VAL A 69 7.49 1.44 -2.61
N PRO A 70 6.91 2.02 -1.55
CA PRO A 70 5.67 2.77 -1.65
C PRO A 70 5.91 4.17 -2.24
N GLU A 71 4.85 4.79 -2.75
CA GLU A 71 4.85 6.23 -3.03
C GLU A 71 4.86 7.04 -1.72
N PRO A 72 5.46 8.25 -1.66
CA PRO A 72 6.16 8.95 -2.76
C PRO A 72 7.64 8.54 -2.94
N ALA A 73 8.15 7.61 -2.12
CA ALA A 73 9.56 7.21 -2.15
C ALA A 73 9.96 6.57 -3.49
N LEU A 74 9.05 5.84 -4.15
CA LEU A 74 9.27 5.31 -5.49
C LEU A 74 9.47 6.42 -6.53
N SER A 75 8.61 7.43 -6.56
CA SER A 75 8.78 8.60 -7.43
C SER A 75 10.11 9.32 -7.17
N ALA A 76 10.49 9.50 -5.91
CA ALA A 76 11.76 10.13 -5.52
C ALA A 76 12.99 9.32 -5.98
N LEU A 77 12.89 8.00 -6.00
CA LEU A 77 13.95 7.13 -6.51
C LEU A 77 14.07 7.22 -8.03
N MET A 78 12.94 7.12 -8.73
CA MET A 78 12.91 7.15 -10.20
C MET A 78 13.34 8.50 -10.76
N SER A 79 13.14 9.61 -10.03
CA SER A 79 13.64 10.92 -10.45
C SER A 79 15.16 11.05 -10.36
N LYS A 80 15.82 10.23 -9.51
CA LYS A 80 17.27 10.24 -9.28
C LYS A 80 18.01 9.15 -10.03
N ASN A 81 17.33 8.06 -10.40
CA ASN A 81 17.92 6.93 -11.09
C ASN A 81 17.00 6.44 -12.22
N PRO A 82 17.30 6.78 -13.50
CA PRO A 82 16.47 6.41 -14.64
C PRO A 82 16.52 4.91 -14.99
N ASP A 83 17.47 4.15 -14.44
CA ASP A 83 17.58 2.70 -14.69
C ASP A 83 16.56 1.90 -13.87
N ILE A 84 15.94 2.53 -12.86
CA ILE A 84 14.90 1.91 -12.05
C ILE A 84 13.64 1.71 -12.90
N LYS A 85 13.17 0.47 -12.95
CA LYS A 85 11.92 0.10 -13.62
C LYS A 85 10.90 -0.43 -12.63
N ILE A 86 9.65 -0.02 -12.82
CA ILE A 86 8.53 -0.66 -12.13
C ILE A 86 8.28 -2.01 -12.82
N ILE A 87 8.35 -3.09 -12.04
CA ILE A 87 8.15 -4.46 -12.54
C ILE A 87 6.66 -4.81 -12.44
N LYS A 88 6.13 -4.74 -11.22
CA LYS A 88 4.76 -5.06 -10.83
C LYS A 88 4.32 -4.13 -9.71
N SER A 89 3.01 -3.88 -9.66
CA SER A 89 2.30 -3.22 -8.57
C SER A 89 1.70 -4.31 -7.68
N LEU A 90 1.94 -4.27 -6.38
CA LEU A 90 1.33 -5.23 -5.45
C LEU A 90 -0.20 -5.11 -5.47
N ASN A 91 -0.72 -3.89 -5.61
CA ASN A 91 -2.17 -3.65 -5.65
C ASN A 91 -2.81 -4.25 -6.90
N ASP A 92 -2.17 -4.10 -8.06
CA ASP A 92 -2.71 -4.67 -9.30
C ASP A 92 -2.55 -6.19 -9.35
N SER A 93 -1.43 -6.73 -8.86
CA SER A 93 -1.28 -8.17 -8.66
C SER A 93 -2.30 -8.74 -7.68
N TRP A 94 -2.68 -7.97 -6.66
CA TRP A 94 -3.76 -8.36 -5.77
C TRP A 94 -5.10 -8.41 -6.49
N LYS A 95 -5.47 -7.36 -7.24
CA LYS A 95 -6.69 -7.36 -8.07
C LYS A 95 -6.75 -8.59 -8.97
N GLU A 96 -5.65 -8.93 -9.64
CA GLU A 96 -5.55 -10.09 -10.53
C GLU A 96 -5.88 -11.41 -9.81
N VAL A 97 -5.33 -11.64 -8.61
CA VAL A 97 -5.44 -12.93 -7.92
C VAL A 97 -6.66 -13.00 -6.98
N SER A 98 -7.17 -11.86 -6.53
CA SER A 98 -8.33 -11.80 -5.64
C SER A 98 -9.65 -11.57 -6.38
N GLY A 99 -9.60 -11.13 -7.64
CA GLY A 99 -10.76 -10.63 -8.38
C GLY A 99 -11.32 -9.31 -7.81
N SER A 100 -10.54 -8.61 -6.98
CA SER A 100 -10.92 -7.31 -6.45
C SER A 100 -10.91 -6.25 -7.55
N LYS A 101 -11.89 -5.35 -7.51
CA LYS A 101 -11.92 -4.18 -8.40
C LYS A 101 -10.90 -3.11 -7.96
N ASP A 102 -10.80 -2.87 -6.66
CA ASP A 102 -10.06 -1.75 -6.09
C ASP A 102 -8.70 -2.15 -5.50
N GLY A 103 -8.48 -3.44 -5.27
CA GLY A 103 -7.24 -4.01 -4.74
C GLY A 103 -7.39 -4.46 -3.30
N TYR A 104 -6.33 -4.34 -2.51
CA TYR A 104 -6.40 -4.66 -1.08
C TYR A 104 -6.55 -3.39 -0.23
N PRO A 105 -7.18 -3.46 0.95
CA PRO A 105 -7.25 -2.32 1.85
C PRO A 105 -5.84 -1.97 2.37
N GLN A 106 -5.33 -0.82 1.92
CA GLN A 106 -4.00 -0.33 2.33
C GLN A 106 -4.06 0.57 3.56
N SER A 107 -5.19 1.26 3.76
CA SER A 107 -5.45 2.15 4.89
C SER A 107 -6.94 2.14 5.22
N THR A 108 -7.27 2.27 6.50
CA THR A 108 -8.63 2.19 7.03
C THR A 108 -8.84 3.32 8.02
N LEU A 109 -9.91 4.10 7.84
CA LEU A 109 -10.40 5.02 8.87
C LEU A 109 -11.17 4.21 9.92
N ILE A 110 -10.71 4.25 11.16
CA ILE A 110 -11.36 3.56 12.28
C ILE A 110 -11.91 4.61 13.24
N VAL A 111 -13.19 4.47 13.60
CA VAL A 111 -13.88 5.34 14.56
C VAL A 111 -14.36 4.48 15.71
N LYS A 112 -14.13 4.91 16.94
CA LYS A 112 -14.67 4.23 18.12
C LYS A 112 -16.20 4.22 18.05
N SER A 113 -16.82 3.08 18.30
CA SER A 113 -18.28 2.92 18.20
C SER A 113 -19.05 3.87 19.12
N GLU A 114 -18.54 4.13 20.34
CA GLU A 114 -19.13 5.10 21.27
C GLU A 114 -19.11 6.52 20.70
N PHE A 115 -17.97 6.93 20.13
CA PHE A 115 -17.81 8.26 19.55
C PHE A 115 -18.73 8.45 18.35
N LEU A 116 -18.82 7.45 17.48
CA LEU A 116 -19.71 7.47 16.32
C LEU A 116 -21.18 7.61 16.72
N ARG A 117 -21.63 6.84 17.70
CA ARG A 117 -23.02 6.89 18.18
C ARG A 117 -23.36 8.26 18.74
N ASP A 118 -22.44 8.86 19.50
CA ASP A 118 -22.70 10.11 20.21
C ASP A 118 -22.41 11.35 19.32
N ASN A 119 -21.70 11.19 18.19
CA ASN A 119 -21.24 12.28 17.33
C ASN A 119 -21.44 11.99 15.82
N LYS A 120 -22.54 11.34 15.44
CA LYS A 120 -22.77 10.89 14.05
C LYS A 120 -22.61 12.00 13.01
N ASP A 121 -23.26 13.14 13.21
CA ASP A 121 -23.22 14.26 12.26
C ASP A 121 -21.79 14.79 12.04
N PHE A 122 -20.98 14.81 13.10
CA PHE A 122 -19.58 15.18 13.00
C PHE A 122 -18.80 14.16 12.17
N VAL A 123 -18.99 12.85 12.43
CA VAL A 123 -18.29 11.80 11.69
C VAL A 123 -18.67 11.81 10.21
N ASP A 124 -19.96 11.94 9.89
CA ASP A 124 -20.43 12.03 8.51
C ASP A 124 -19.84 13.25 7.79
N SER A 125 -19.81 14.41 8.45
CA SER A 125 -19.18 15.63 7.93
C SER A 125 -17.68 15.43 7.70
N PHE A 126 -16.97 14.83 8.66
CA PHE A 126 -15.54 14.55 8.56
C PHE A 126 -15.24 13.60 7.39
N VAL A 127 -15.99 12.51 7.25
CA VAL A 127 -15.86 11.56 6.14
C VAL A 127 -16.12 12.22 4.79
N GLY A 128 -17.15 13.07 4.70
CA GLY A 128 -17.43 13.86 3.50
C GLY A 128 -16.28 14.80 3.14
N GLN A 129 -15.72 15.51 4.13
CA GLN A 129 -14.55 16.37 3.93
C GLN A 129 -13.29 15.60 3.54
N LEU A 130 -13.07 14.42 4.12
CA LEU A 130 -11.96 13.54 3.76
C LEU A 130 -12.07 13.08 2.31
N SER A 131 -13.26 12.63 1.88
CA SER A 131 -13.51 12.24 0.48
C SER A 131 -13.26 13.41 -0.47
N ASN A 132 -13.80 14.60 -0.15
CA ASN A 132 -13.60 15.81 -0.96
C ASN A 132 -12.12 16.22 -1.01
N SER A 133 -11.38 16.07 0.09
CA SER A 133 -9.95 16.36 0.15
C SER A 133 -9.13 15.41 -0.74
N ILE A 134 -9.47 14.12 -0.75
CA ILE A 134 -8.85 13.13 -1.64
C ILE A 134 -9.15 13.46 -3.12
N ASP A 135 -10.39 13.78 -3.45
CA ASP A 135 -10.77 14.16 -4.81
C ASP A 135 -10.08 15.45 -5.26
N TRP A 136 -9.98 16.43 -4.36
CA TRP A 136 -9.23 17.66 -4.61
C TRP A 136 -7.74 17.37 -4.84
N ALA A 137 -7.12 16.56 -3.99
CA ALA A 137 -5.70 16.18 -4.11
C ALA A 137 -5.40 15.55 -5.48
N ASN A 138 -6.22 14.60 -5.93
CA ASN A 138 -6.06 13.95 -7.22
C ASN A 138 -6.23 14.90 -8.43
N LYS A 139 -7.09 15.92 -8.30
CA LYS A 139 -7.33 16.91 -9.37
C LYS A 139 -6.32 18.06 -9.38
N ASN A 140 -5.60 18.29 -8.28
CA ASN A 140 -4.71 19.43 -8.07
C ASN A 140 -3.33 18.97 -7.55
N PRO A 141 -2.62 18.10 -8.28
CA PRO A 141 -1.37 17.49 -7.80
C PRO A 141 -0.23 18.51 -7.59
N GLU A 142 -0.19 19.59 -8.38
CA GLU A 142 0.81 20.65 -8.23
C GLU A 142 0.56 21.48 -6.97
N GLU A 143 -0.69 21.89 -6.74
CA GLU A 143 -1.11 22.62 -5.55
C GLU A 143 -0.91 21.76 -4.29
N LEU A 144 -1.23 20.46 -4.34
CA LEU A 144 -0.97 19.54 -3.23
C LEU A 144 0.53 19.49 -2.89
N GLY A 145 1.40 19.43 -3.90
CA GLY A 145 2.84 19.50 -3.72
C GLY A 145 3.27 20.80 -3.02
N ALA A 146 2.75 21.94 -3.47
CA ALA A 146 3.04 23.24 -2.86
C ALA A 146 2.53 23.35 -1.41
N TYR A 147 1.35 22.79 -1.10
CA TYR A 147 0.87 22.71 0.29
C TYR A 147 1.76 21.82 1.14
N SER A 148 2.21 20.68 0.62
CA SER A 148 3.09 19.75 1.33
C SER A 148 4.39 20.44 1.75
N GLU A 149 4.96 21.27 0.89
CA GLU A 149 6.15 22.08 1.20
C GLU A 149 5.86 23.12 2.29
N LYS A 150 4.73 23.84 2.22
CA LYS A 150 4.32 24.81 3.25
C LYS A 150 4.19 24.19 4.64
N ILE A 151 3.72 22.94 4.73
CA ILE A 151 3.62 22.19 5.99
C ILE A 151 4.90 21.40 6.33
N LYS A 152 6.00 21.65 5.61
CA LYS A 152 7.33 21.08 5.83
C LYS A 152 7.40 19.55 5.70
N ILE A 153 6.61 18.96 4.80
CA ILE A 153 6.83 17.58 4.38
C ILE A 153 8.19 17.51 3.67
N SER A 154 9.00 16.53 4.04
CA SER A 154 10.40 16.38 3.58
C SER A 154 10.55 15.98 2.11
N THR A 155 9.48 15.52 1.47
CA THR A 155 9.46 15.14 0.06
C THR A 155 9.21 16.36 -0.81
N GLU A 156 10.02 16.52 -1.86
CA GLU A 156 9.91 17.62 -2.83
C GLU A 156 8.51 17.73 -3.44
N SER A 157 8.00 18.96 -3.56
CA SER A 157 6.65 19.27 -4.08
C SER A 157 6.34 18.57 -5.41
N LYS A 158 7.27 18.62 -6.37
CA LYS A 158 7.11 17.96 -7.68
C LYS A 158 6.98 16.44 -7.57
N ILE A 159 7.66 15.83 -6.60
CA ILE A 159 7.60 14.39 -6.36
C ILE A 159 6.26 13.99 -5.73
N ILE A 160 5.72 14.81 -4.82
CA ILE A 160 4.38 14.61 -4.27
C ILE A 160 3.34 14.58 -5.39
N GLY A 161 3.33 15.60 -6.26
CA GLY A 161 2.40 15.65 -7.40
C GLY A 161 2.56 14.44 -8.33
N LYS A 162 3.79 14.07 -8.68
CA LYS A 162 4.08 12.90 -9.53
C LYS A 162 3.64 11.57 -8.90
N SER A 163 3.72 11.47 -7.58
CA SER A 163 3.38 10.24 -6.85
C SER A 163 1.90 9.89 -6.94
N LEU A 164 1.01 10.88 -7.10
CA LEU A 164 -0.43 10.67 -7.21
C LEU A 164 -0.84 9.84 -8.43
N GLU A 165 -0.03 9.81 -9.49
CA GLU A 165 -0.26 8.95 -10.66
C GLU A 165 -0.33 7.46 -10.29
N ARG A 166 0.31 7.05 -9.18
CA ARG A 166 0.40 5.65 -8.73
C ARG A 166 -0.03 5.43 -7.29
N ALA A 167 -0.20 6.49 -6.49
CA ALA A 167 -0.61 6.38 -5.10
C ALA A 167 -1.99 5.75 -4.92
N ASN A 168 -2.83 5.75 -5.97
CA ASN A 168 -4.18 5.16 -5.96
C ASN A 168 -5.02 5.71 -4.78
N LEU A 169 -4.92 7.01 -4.53
CA LEU A 169 -5.57 7.65 -3.40
C LEU A 169 -7.07 7.77 -3.67
N LYS A 170 -7.87 6.97 -2.96
CA LYS A 170 -9.32 6.91 -3.13
C LYS A 170 -9.99 6.62 -1.79
N TYR A 171 -11.05 7.37 -1.49
CA TYR A 171 -11.96 6.98 -0.41
C TYR A 171 -13.02 6.04 -0.96
N ILE A 172 -13.23 4.91 -0.28
CA ILE A 172 -14.30 3.96 -0.61
C ILE A 172 -15.06 3.67 0.68
N PRO A 173 -16.38 3.93 0.72
CA PRO A 173 -17.21 3.56 1.86
C PRO A 173 -17.11 2.07 2.14
N VAL A 174 -17.08 1.69 3.42
CA VAL A 174 -16.91 0.29 3.81
C VAL A 174 -18.01 -0.62 3.26
N LYS A 175 -19.24 -0.11 3.13
CA LYS A 175 -20.38 -0.81 2.51
C LYS A 175 -20.08 -1.34 1.09
N ASP A 176 -19.23 -0.64 0.35
CA ASP A 176 -18.86 -0.99 -1.03
C ASP A 176 -17.61 -1.89 -1.08
N MET A 177 -16.96 -2.15 0.06
CA MET A 177 -15.68 -2.88 0.18
C MET A 177 -15.75 -4.10 1.11
N ILE A 178 -16.92 -4.44 1.69
CA ILE A 178 -17.05 -5.56 2.63
C ILE A 178 -16.52 -6.86 2.02
N LYS A 179 -16.85 -7.12 0.75
CA LYS A 179 -16.38 -8.32 0.04
C LYS A 179 -14.84 -8.32 -0.09
N ASP A 180 -14.24 -7.18 -0.41
CA ASP A 180 -12.79 -7.05 -0.53
C ASP A 180 -12.09 -7.24 0.81
N TYR A 181 -12.63 -6.70 1.91
CA TYR A 181 -12.10 -6.96 3.25
C TYR A 181 -12.23 -8.42 3.66
N LYS A 182 -13.37 -9.07 3.42
CA LYS A 182 -13.54 -10.50 3.72
C LYS A 182 -12.52 -11.34 2.97
N ASN A 183 -12.37 -11.12 1.66
CA ASN A 183 -11.38 -11.78 0.83
C ASN A 183 -9.94 -11.51 1.31
N TYR A 184 -9.65 -10.27 1.70
CA TYR A 184 -8.36 -9.91 2.30
C TYR A 184 -8.08 -10.69 3.57
N TYR A 185 -9.02 -10.71 4.53
CA TYR A 185 -8.85 -11.47 5.77
C TYR A 185 -8.75 -12.97 5.53
N GLU A 186 -9.54 -13.55 4.63
CA GLU A 186 -9.42 -14.97 4.27
C GLU A 186 -8.04 -15.31 3.71
N LYS A 187 -7.53 -14.50 2.79
CA LYS A 187 -6.18 -14.69 2.21
C LYS A 187 -5.09 -14.53 3.26
N LEU A 188 -5.24 -13.57 4.19
CA LEU A 188 -4.31 -13.40 5.30
C LEU A 188 -4.36 -14.57 6.29
N ALA A 189 -5.54 -15.06 6.63
CA ALA A 189 -5.71 -16.21 7.51
C ALA A 189 -5.10 -17.49 6.89
N ASN A 190 -5.24 -17.68 5.58
CA ASN A 190 -4.62 -18.78 4.85
C ASN A 190 -3.08 -18.68 4.80
N PHE A 191 -2.53 -17.46 4.88
CA PHE A 191 -1.09 -17.23 4.98
C PHE A 191 -0.58 -17.47 6.41
N ASP A 192 -1.15 -16.75 7.39
CA ASP A 192 -0.86 -16.87 8.82
C ASP A 192 -1.96 -16.12 9.62
N ASP A 193 -2.80 -16.85 10.35
CA ASP A 193 -3.92 -16.29 11.12
C ASP A 193 -3.50 -15.31 12.24
N LYS A 194 -2.23 -15.38 12.68
CA LYS A 194 -1.67 -14.44 13.66
C LYS A 194 -1.60 -13.03 13.11
N THR A 195 -1.56 -12.86 11.80
CA THR A 195 -1.64 -11.54 11.14
C THR A 195 -2.96 -10.82 11.42
N LEU A 196 -4.01 -11.57 11.83
CA LEU A 196 -5.32 -11.06 12.22
C LEU A 196 -5.56 -11.09 13.74
N GLY A 197 -4.53 -11.40 14.53
CA GLY A 197 -4.69 -11.65 15.97
C GLY A 197 -5.35 -13.01 16.28
N GLY A 198 -5.26 -13.97 15.35
CA GLY A 198 -5.65 -15.37 15.55
C GLY A 198 -7.07 -15.73 15.09
N LYS A 199 -7.85 -14.76 14.60
CA LYS A 199 -9.16 -15.05 13.98
C LYS A 199 -9.56 -13.95 12.99
N VAL A 200 -10.38 -14.32 12.01
CA VAL A 200 -11.03 -13.35 11.13
C VAL A 200 -11.98 -12.48 11.96
N PRO A 201 -11.92 -11.14 11.84
CA PRO A 201 -12.86 -10.24 12.50
C PRO A 201 -14.31 -10.51 12.09
N ASP A 202 -15.25 -10.33 13.02
CA ASP A 202 -16.68 -10.41 12.72
C ASP A 202 -17.19 -9.15 12.00
N GLU A 203 -18.44 -9.17 11.53
CA GLU A 203 -19.02 -8.07 10.76
C GLU A 203 -19.23 -6.78 11.56
N ALA A 204 -19.16 -6.81 12.90
CA ALA A 204 -19.40 -5.65 13.74
C ALA A 204 -18.31 -4.58 13.63
N ILE A 205 -17.17 -4.91 13.00
CA ILE A 205 -16.12 -3.93 12.69
C ILE A 205 -16.51 -2.99 11.54
N TYR A 206 -17.51 -3.35 10.73
CA TYR A 206 -17.93 -2.55 9.58
C TYR A 206 -19.06 -1.61 9.97
N PHE A 207 -18.87 -0.32 9.71
CA PHE A 207 -19.96 0.64 9.79
C PHE A 207 -20.84 0.55 8.56
N VAL A 208 -21.93 -0.22 8.67
CA VAL A 208 -22.98 -0.30 7.67
C VAL A 208 -24.24 0.25 8.31
N GLU A 209 -24.73 1.39 7.83
CA GLU A 209 -26.05 1.89 8.23
C GLU A 209 -27.09 0.82 7.90
N LYS A 210 -27.93 0.48 8.88
CA LYS A 210 -29.05 -0.44 8.71
C LYS A 210 -30.27 0.27 8.13
#